data_AF-A0A1V6DW53-F1
#
_entry.id   AF-A0A1V6DW53-F1
#
_cell.length_a   1.000
_cell.length_b   1.000
_cell.length_c   1.000
_cell.angle_alpha   90.00
_cell.angle_beta   90.00
_cell.angle_gamma   90.00
#
_symmetry.space_group_name_H-M   'P 1'
#
loop_
_entity.id
_entity.type
_entity.pdbx_description
1 polymer ?
#
loop_
_entity_poly.entity_id
_entity_poly.type
_entity_poly.pdbx_seq_one_letter_code
_entity_poly.pdbx_strand_id
1 'polypeptide(L)'
;MKKGNKEKSNRAQADYFELLVCQYICHLYKITFSYSEDLAKLSNKILDKEDGKERMRLQNNNFIKIQPGIKKILDDEISRKGKIINVVWTGRHFVIEQSTSDVDAEHSSNKKTRFSIKSIAKSGTGTLKNLGLGKLEKWFSFSFKNQTDKMWRDLKNYIRQTTGKNTSKRGELKKIAQKNKKILEWAKRNGKIFQARLNSVCLEKFNSLPPKQKREFLNFITDCHDEDLYVVIVNNSGVAIYKPVDKTAKPKDRIIAKKENGSDVGYTIYINKIPTYRAQTNNTNGIGISAFCQRIFLI
;
A
#
# COMPACT_ATOMS: atom_id res chain seq x y z
N MET A 1 -5.44 33.69 7.75
CA MET A 1 -5.79 32.27 7.98
C MET A 1 -4.55 31.40 7.81
N LYS A 2 -3.98 30.90 8.91
CA LYS A 2 -2.87 29.93 8.88
C LYS A 2 -3.39 28.64 8.23
N LYS A 3 -2.71 28.17 7.17
CA LYS A 3 -2.95 26.85 6.58
C LYS A 3 -2.75 25.82 7.69
N GLY A 4 -3.84 25.24 8.18
CA GLY A 4 -3.79 24.12 9.10
C GLY A 4 -2.93 23.04 8.48
N ASN A 5 -1.82 22.71 9.14
CA ASN A 5 -1.16 21.44 8.92
C ASN A 5 -2.25 20.38 9.12
N LYS A 6 -2.63 19.65 8.06
CA LYS A 6 -3.39 18.41 8.23
C LYS A 6 -2.52 17.50 9.09
N GLU A 7 -2.78 17.48 10.39
CA GLU A 7 -2.07 16.61 11.31
C GLU A 7 -2.15 15.17 10.81
N LYS A 8 -1.02 14.44 10.93
CA LYS A 8 -0.85 13.03 10.57
C LYS A 8 -1.68 12.12 11.52
N SER A 9 -2.99 12.31 11.53
CA SER A 9 -3.99 11.65 12.37
C SER A 9 -3.97 10.11 12.23
N ASN A 10 -3.51 9.58 11.10
CA ASN A 10 -3.49 8.14 10.84
C ASN A 10 -2.35 7.39 11.53
N ARG A 11 -1.23 8.05 11.90
CA ARG A 11 -0.07 7.32 12.41
C ARG A 11 -0.31 6.78 13.83
N ALA A 12 -0.88 7.60 14.72
CA ALA A 12 -1.23 7.16 16.07
C ALA A 12 -2.22 5.97 16.07
N GLN A 13 -3.16 5.97 15.13
CA GLN A 13 -4.12 4.88 14.97
C GLN A 13 -3.46 3.58 14.47
N ALA A 14 -2.49 3.69 13.56
CA ALA A 14 -1.71 2.53 13.11
C ALA A 14 -0.81 1.98 14.23
N ASP A 15 -0.06 2.85 14.91
CA ASP A 15 0.81 2.48 16.04
C ASP A 15 0.01 1.81 17.17
N TYR A 16 -1.18 2.34 17.48
CA TYR A 16 -2.08 1.73 18.46
C TYR A 16 -2.47 0.30 18.07
N PHE A 17 -2.78 0.08 16.79
CA PHE A 17 -3.12 -1.25 16.29
C PHE A 17 -1.95 -2.23 16.39
N GLU A 18 -0.75 -1.78 16.04
CA GLU A 18 0.48 -2.57 16.15
C GLU A 18 0.71 -3.00 17.61
N LEU A 19 0.53 -2.09 18.57
CA LEU A 19 0.67 -2.40 20.00
C LEU A 19 -0.40 -3.33 20.55
N LEU A 20 -1.65 -3.27 20.06
CA LEU A 20 -2.67 -4.27 20.39
C LEU A 20 -2.21 -5.68 19.98
N VAL A 21 -1.57 -5.82 18.82
CA VAL A 21 -1.01 -7.10 18.39
C VAL A 21 0.17 -7.52 19.26
N CYS A 22 1.08 -6.60 19.60
CA CYS A 22 2.17 -6.91 20.54
C CYS A 22 1.61 -7.44 21.87
N GLN A 23 0.63 -6.74 22.45
CA GLN A 23 -0.01 -7.13 23.70
C GLN A 23 -0.64 -8.52 23.60
N TYR A 24 -1.32 -8.83 22.50
CA TYR A 24 -1.92 -10.14 22.26
C TYR A 24 -0.89 -11.26 22.23
N ILE A 25 0.20 -11.09 21.48
CA ILE A 25 1.27 -12.09 21.38
C ILE A 25 1.92 -12.30 22.76
N CYS A 26 2.21 -11.21 23.46
CA CYS A 26 2.72 -11.27 24.84
C CYS A 26 1.79 -12.09 25.75
N HIS A 27 0.48 -11.83 25.69
CA HIS A 27 -0.52 -12.54 26.48
C HIS A 27 -0.57 -14.04 26.13
N LEU A 28 -0.63 -14.39 24.84
CA LEU A 28 -0.68 -15.80 24.38
C LEU A 28 0.46 -16.65 24.93
N TYR A 29 1.67 -16.09 24.95
CA TYR A 29 2.89 -16.83 25.28
C TYR A 29 3.49 -16.46 26.64
N LYS A 30 2.73 -15.75 27.47
CA LYS A 30 3.12 -15.34 28.84
C LYS A 30 4.45 -14.56 28.89
N ILE A 31 4.62 -13.64 27.94
CA ILE A 31 5.76 -12.72 27.86
C ILE A 31 5.33 -11.37 28.43
N THR A 32 6.25 -10.68 29.10
CA THR A 32 6.00 -9.32 29.60
C THR A 32 5.72 -8.36 28.44
N PHE A 33 4.65 -7.57 28.56
CA PHE A 33 4.33 -6.53 27.58
C PHE A 33 4.96 -5.19 28.00
N SER A 34 6.03 -4.79 27.31
CA SER A 34 6.84 -3.62 27.69
C SER A 34 6.29 -2.27 27.22
N TYR A 35 5.18 -2.24 26.48
CA TYR A 35 4.67 -1.03 25.80
C TYR A 35 3.32 -0.55 26.35
N SER A 36 3.01 -0.84 27.61
CA SER A 36 1.75 -0.45 28.27
C SER A 36 1.52 1.06 28.30
N GLU A 37 2.55 1.83 28.64
CA GLU A 37 2.49 3.30 28.68
C GLU A 37 2.28 3.90 27.28
N ASP A 38 3.00 3.41 26.26
CA ASP A 38 2.83 3.82 24.88
C ASP A 38 1.41 3.53 24.37
N LEU A 39 0.86 2.35 24.70
CA LEU A 39 -0.51 1.96 24.33
C LEU A 39 -1.54 2.92 24.95
N ALA A 40 -1.41 3.23 26.24
CA ALA A 40 -2.29 4.17 26.93
C ALA A 40 -2.21 5.58 26.33
N LYS A 41 -1.00 6.07 26.07
CA LYS A 41 -0.77 7.38 25.45
C LYS A 41 -1.38 7.48 24.05
N LEU A 42 -1.21 6.44 23.23
CA LEU A 42 -1.79 6.39 21.89
C LEU A 42 -3.32 6.32 21.93
N SER A 43 -3.89 5.55 22.87
CA SER A 43 -5.34 5.49 23.11
C SER A 43 -5.91 6.88 23.40
N ASN A 44 -5.34 7.60 24.38
CA ASN A 44 -5.79 8.96 24.73
C ASN A 44 -5.69 9.90 23.52
N LYS A 45 -4.55 9.88 22.83
CA LYS A 45 -4.35 10.71 21.62
C LYS A 45 -5.35 10.43 20.49
N ILE A 46 -5.87 9.19 20.39
CA ILE A 46 -6.91 8.87 19.42
C ILE A 46 -8.27 9.38 19.93
N LEU A 47 -8.57 9.17 21.21
CA LEU A 47 -9.83 9.56 21.84
C LEU A 47 -10.04 11.08 21.92
N ASP A 48 -8.96 11.86 21.99
CA ASP A 48 -9.01 13.34 21.99
C ASP A 48 -9.50 13.94 20.66
N LYS A 49 -9.66 13.12 19.62
CA LYS A 49 -10.20 13.55 18.33
C LYS A 49 -11.72 13.44 18.31
N GLU A 50 -12.35 14.31 17.51
CA GLU A 50 -13.79 14.32 17.27
C GLU A 50 -14.34 12.94 16.85
N ASP A 51 -13.62 12.23 15.97
CA ASP A 51 -13.95 10.87 15.50
C ASP A 51 -13.22 9.76 16.27
N GLY A 52 -12.66 10.07 17.45
CA GLY A 52 -11.77 9.18 18.22
C GLY A 52 -12.41 7.85 18.62
N LYS A 53 -13.66 7.88 19.09
CA LYS A 53 -14.42 6.67 19.46
C LYS A 53 -14.61 5.72 18.27
N GLU A 54 -14.94 6.27 17.10
CA GLU A 54 -15.12 5.47 15.88
C GLU A 54 -13.79 4.87 15.42
N ARG A 55 -12.70 5.65 15.49
CA ARG A 55 -11.34 5.18 15.19
C ARG A 55 -10.92 4.03 16.10
N MET A 56 -11.16 4.13 17.39
CA MET A 56 -10.85 3.08 18.37
C MET A 56 -11.68 1.82 18.11
N ARG A 57 -12.99 1.98 17.92
CA ARG A 57 -13.90 0.87 17.59
C ARG A 57 -13.44 0.13 16.33
N LEU A 58 -13.02 0.85 15.28
CA LEU A 58 -12.47 0.23 14.07
C LEU A 58 -11.24 -0.61 14.38
N GLN A 59 -10.28 -0.07 15.14
CA GLN A 59 -9.05 -0.79 15.49
C GLN A 59 -9.35 -2.04 16.33
N ASN A 60 -10.20 -1.94 17.34
CA ASN A 60 -10.57 -3.07 18.18
C ASN A 60 -11.32 -4.16 17.40
N ASN A 61 -12.26 -3.79 16.54
CA ASN A 61 -12.99 -4.74 15.71
C ASN A 61 -12.07 -5.45 14.72
N ASN A 62 -11.12 -4.74 14.12
CA ASN A 62 -10.13 -5.34 13.23
C ASN A 62 -9.14 -6.22 14.00
N PHE A 63 -8.79 -5.85 15.23
CA PHE A 63 -7.85 -6.59 16.08
C PHE A 63 -8.42 -7.97 16.42
N ILE A 64 -9.69 -8.03 16.85
CA ILE A 64 -10.38 -9.30 17.14
C ILE A 64 -10.33 -10.26 15.94
N LYS A 65 -10.52 -9.74 14.71
CA LYS A 65 -10.52 -10.58 13.50
C LYS A 65 -9.16 -11.22 13.20
N ILE A 66 -8.05 -10.55 13.49
CA ILE A 66 -6.71 -11.06 13.14
C ILE A 66 -6.15 -12.05 14.15
N GLN A 67 -6.65 -12.05 15.40
CA GLN A 67 -6.15 -12.89 16.48
C GLN A 67 -6.01 -14.38 16.11
N PRO A 68 -7.03 -15.05 15.52
CA PRO A 68 -6.92 -16.47 15.18
C PRO A 68 -5.83 -16.75 14.12
N GLY A 69 -5.68 -15.83 13.17
CA GLY A 69 -4.67 -15.94 12.11
C GLY A 69 -3.25 -15.77 12.64
N ILE A 70 -3.04 -14.77 13.51
CA ILE A 70 -1.74 -14.53 14.18
C ILE A 70 -1.36 -15.73 15.04
N LYS A 71 -2.28 -16.22 15.88
CA LYS A 71 -2.03 -17.39 16.74
C LYS A 71 -1.62 -18.60 15.92
N LYS A 72 -2.36 -18.91 14.85
CA LYS A 72 -2.06 -20.05 13.98
C LYS A 72 -0.67 -19.95 13.37
N ILE A 73 -0.28 -18.80 12.85
CA ILE A 73 1.06 -18.58 12.26
C ILE A 73 2.14 -18.82 13.32
N LEU A 74 1.96 -18.26 14.51
CA LEU A 74 2.93 -18.40 15.58
C LEU A 74 3.05 -19.85 16.05
N ASP A 75 1.95 -20.57 16.22
CA ASP A 75 1.96 -22.00 16.56
C ASP A 75 2.70 -22.82 15.48
N ASP A 76 2.44 -22.55 14.20
CA ASP A 76 3.11 -23.21 13.06
C ASP A 76 4.61 -22.89 13.02
N GLU A 77 5.02 -21.67 13.40
CA GLU A 77 6.43 -21.23 13.41
C GLU A 77 7.19 -21.71 14.66
N ILE A 78 6.53 -21.85 15.81
CA ILE A 78 7.14 -22.34 17.05
C ILE A 78 7.71 -23.74 16.87
N SER A 79 7.03 -24.60 16.10
CA SER A 79 7.53 -25.95 15.77
C SER A 79 8.91 -25.93 15.08
N ARG A 80 9.24 -24.85 14.36
CA ARG A 80 10.45 -24.70 13.54
C ARG A 80 11.49 -23.75 14.13
N LYS A 81 11.06 -22.78 14.94
CA LYS A 81 11.90 -21.69 15.49
C LYS A 81 12.04 -21.75 17.02
N GLY A 82 11.32 -22.65 17.68
CA GLY A 82 11.25 -22.72 19.13
C GLY A 82 10.26 -21.72 19.73
N LYS A 83 10.18 -21.70 21.07
CA LYS A 83 9.21 -20.85 21.80
C LYS A 83 9.49 -19.37 21.57
N ILE A 84 8.44 -18.55 21.62
CA ILE A 84 8.58 -17.09 21.62
C ILE A 84 9.11 -16.65 22.98
N ILE A 85 10.13 -15.80 22.98
CA ILE A 85 10.79 -15.29 24.20
C ILE A 85 10.65 -13.77 24.34
N ASN A 86 10.39 -13.05 23.25
CA ASN A 86 10.28 -11.60 23.26
C ASN A 86 9.37 -11.12 22.11
N VAL A 87 8.77 -9.94 22.27
CA VAL A 87 7.96 -9.28 21.25
C VAL A 87 8.41 -7.82 21.14
N VAL A 88 8.86 -7.43 19.95
CA VAL A 88 9.41 -6.10 19.69
C VAL A 88 8.46 -5.32 18.79
N TRP A 89 8.08 -4.12 19.22
CA TRP A 89 7.37 -3.16 18.37
C TRP A 89 8.36 -2.40 17.49
N THR A 90 8.46 -2.79 16.21
CA THR A 90 9.45 -2.26 15.25
C THR A 90 8.96 -1.04 14.48
N GLY A 91 7.66 -0.72 14.55
CA GLY A 91 7.06 0.42 13.85
C GLY A 91 7.78 1.77 14.06
N ARG A 92 8.51 1.94 15.18
CA ARG A 92 9.35 3.13 15.47
C ARG A 92 10.73 3.15 14.78
N HIS A 93 11.26 2.02 14.33
CA HIS A 93 12.67 1.84 13.95
C HIS A 93 12.94 1.85 12.43
N PHE A 94 11.96 2.29 11.62
CA PHE A 94 12.00 2.26 10.14
C PHE A 94 13.25 2.93 9.51
N VAL A 95 13.98 3.75 10.26
CA VAL A 95 15.11 4.54 9.76
C VAL A 95 16.42 3.74 9.69
N ILE A 96 16.59 2.65 10.46
CA ILE A 96 17.91 1.99 10.62
C ILE A 96 17.99 0.63 9.91
N GLU A 97 16.94 -0.19 9.95
CA GLU A 97 17.02 -1.60 9.50
C GLU A 97 16.36 -1.92 8.15
N GLN A 98 15.73 -0.94 7.48
CA GLN A 98 14.97 -1.14 6.23
C GLN A 98 13.91 -2.27 6.28
N SER A 99 13.42 -2.62 7.48
CA SER A 99 12.37 -3.63 7.64
C SER A 99 10.98 -3.02 7.45
N THR A 100 10.11 -3.73 6.74
CA THR A 100 8.67 -3.39 6.64
C THR A 100 7.83 -4.04 7.75
N SER A 101 8.49 -4.72 8.69
CA SER A 101 7.87 -5.30 9.87
C SER A 101 7.43 -4.19 10.84
N ASP A 102 6.22 -4.32 11.36
CA ASP A 102 5.68 -3.48 12.40
C ASP A 102 5.76 -4.18 13.79
N VAL A 103 5.76 -5.52 13.81
CA VAL A 103 5.83 -6.36 15.01
C VAL A 103 6.74 -7.57 14.76
N ASP A 104 7.74 -7.75 15.62
CA ASP A 104 8.64 -8.91 15.59
C ASP A 104 8.38 -9.80 16.81
N ALA A 105 8.13 -11.09 16.59
CA ALA A 105 8.16 -12.12 17.62
C ALA A 105 9.51 -12.85 17.57
N GLU A 106 10.32 -12.73 18.62
CA GLU A 106 11.63 -13.36 18.70
C GLU A 106 11.51 -14.74 19.36
N HIS A 107 12.13 -15.73 18.74
CA HIS A 107 12.09 -17.11 19.20
C HIS A 107 13.40 -17.50 19.90
N SER A 108 13.35 -18.55 20.73
CA SER A 108 14.50 -19.08 21.46
C SER A 108 15.65 -19.56 20.58
N SER A 109 15.40 -19.82 19.28
CA SER A 109 16.45 -20.12 18.31
C SER A 109 17.13 -18.87 17.72
N ASN A 110 16.88 -17.68 18.27
CA ASN A 110 17.29 -16.37 17.73
C ASN A 110 16.71 -16.03 16.34
N LYS A 111 15.73 -16.80 15.85
CA LYS A 111 14.96 -16.49 14.64
C LYS A 111 13.78 -15.60 14.99
N LYS A 112 13.25 -14.88 14.00
CA LYS A 112 12.09 -14.01 14.17
C LYS A 112 10.91 -14.50 13.36
N THR A 113 9.71 -14.24 13.84
CA THR A 113 8.50 -14.22 13.00
C THR A 113 8.05 -12.78 12.95
N ARG A 114 8.02 -12.21 11.76
CA ARG A 114 7.83 -10.77 11.55
C ARG A 114 6.45 -10.52 10.97
N PHE A 115 5.82 -9.42 11.35
CA PHE A 115 4.50 -9.06 10.88
C PHE A 115 4.48 -7.61 10.38
N SER A 116 4.15 -7.42 9.10
CA SER A 116 3.70 -6.13 8.57
C SER A 116 2.18 -6.09 8.65
N ILE A 117 1.64 -5.26 9.52
CA ILE A 117 0.24 -5.27 9.91
C ILE A 117 -0.43 -3.96 9.53
N LYS A 118 -1.61 -4.04 8.91
CA LYS A 118 -2.39 -2.88 8.48
C LYS A 118 -3.87 -3.03 8.81
N SER A 119 -4.40 -2.01 9.48
CA SER A 119 -5.81 -1.90 9.86
C SER A 119 -6.43 -0.61 9.34
N ILE A 120 -7.63 -0.74 8.80
CA ILE A 120 -8.16 0.08 7.71
C ILE A 120 -9.68 -0.13 7.67
N ALA A 121 -10.42 0.91 7.27
CA ALA A 121 -11.89 0.85 7.25
C ALA A 121 -12.41 0.11 6.01
N LYS A 122 -12.12 0.64 4.81
CA LYS A 122 -12.61 0.14 3.52
C LYS A 122 -11.61 0.33 2.39
N SER A 123 -10.91 1.46 2.38
CA SER A 123 -9.85 1.81 1.45
C SER A 123 -8.87 2.74 2.14
N GLY A 124 -7.66 2.28 2.46
CA GLY A 124 -6.58 3.13 2.95
C GLY A 124 -6.06 4.12 1.90
N THR A 125 -5.53 5.25 2.38
CA THR A 125 -4.91 6.32 1.58
C THR A 125 -3.41 6.48 1.87
N GLY A 126 -2.71 5.40 2.25
CA GLY A 126 -1.25 5.38 2.41
C GLY A 126 -0.53 4.79 1.18
N THR A 127 0.54 5.43 0.69
CA THR A 127 1.36 4.87 -0.41
C THR A 127 2.42 3.94 0.15
N LEU A 128 2.43 2.67 -0.25
CA LEU A 128 3.43 1.67 0.12
C LEU A 128 4.70 1.79 -0.74
N LYS A 129 4.54 1.89 -2.07
CA LYS A 129 5.66 2.04 -3.02
C LYS A 129 5.21 2.91 -4.19
N ASN A 130 6.17 3.54 -4.87
CA ASN A 130 5.97 4.19 -6.16
C ASN A 130 6.70 3.38 -7.23
N LEU A 131 5.97 2.68 -8.10
CA LEU A 131 6.57 1.89 -9.18
C LEU A 131 6.51 2.67 -10.50
N GLY A 132 7.66 2.98 -11.10
CA GLY A 132 7.78 3.67 -12.40
C GLY A 132 7.14 2.92 -13.57
N LEU A 133 6.67 3.64 -14.60
CA LEU A 133 6.05 3.05 -15.80
C LEU A 133 6.97 2.02 -16.47
N GLY A 134 8.25 2.35 -16.66
CA GLY A 134 9.22 1.43 -17.26
C GLY A 134 9.41 0.12 -16.46
N LYS A 135 9.28 0.16 -15.13
CA LYS A 135 9.32 -1.06 -14.32
C LYS A 135 8.10 -1.94 -14.57
N LEU A 136 6.93 -1.35 -14.80
CA LEU A 136 5.70 -2.08 -15.10
C LEU A 136 5.63 -2.60 -16.52
N GLU A 137 6.08 -1.79 -17.48
CA GLU A 137 6.28 -2.19 -18.86
C GLU A 137 7.18 -3.42 -18.93
N LYS A 138 8.28 -3.41 -18.17
CA LYS A 138 9.17 -4.56 -18.03
C LYS A 138 8.47 -5.75 -17.36
N TRP A 139 7.79 -5.54 -16.23
CA TRP A 139 7.16 -6.63 -15.46
C TRP A 139 6.04 -7.34 -16.24
N PHE A 140 5.15 -6.58 -16.88
CA PHE A 140 4.02 -7.11 -17.65
C PHE A 140 4.36 -7.34 -19.13
N SER A 141 5.60 -7.09 -19.54
CA SER A 141 6.10 -7.21 -20.91
C SER A 141 5.19 -6.50 -21.94
N PHE A 142 4.99 -5.20 -21.77
CA PHE A 142 4.26 -4.35 -22.71
C PHE A 142 4.93 -2.99 -22.90
N SER A 143 4.51 -2.23 -23.92
CA SER A 143 4.94 -0.84 -24.11
C SER A 143 3.75 0.11 -24.19
N PHE A 144 3.88 1.25 -23.50
CA PHE A 144 2.95 2.38 -23.52
C PHE A 144 3.58 3.64 -24.17
N LYS A 145 4.70 3.45 -24.89
CA LYS A 145 5.46 4.53 -25.50
C LYS A 145 4.63 5.33 -26.49
N ASN A 146 3.89 4.66 -27.38
CA ASN A 146 3.10 5.34 -28.42
C ASN A 146 2.01 6.25 -27.82
N GLN A 147 1.34 5.78 -26.77
CA GLN A 147 0.33 6.52 -26.03
C GLN A 147 0.96 7.71 -25.30
N THR A 148 2.12 7.51 -24.69
CA THR A 148 2.90 8.58 -24.04
C THR A 148 3.32 9.64 -25.05
N ASP A 149 3.87 9.23 -26.20
CA ASP A 149 4.30 10.13 -27.26
C ASP A 149 3.13 10.93 -27.85
N LYS A 150 1.96 10.29 -28.03
CA LYS A 150 0.72 10.97 -28.44
C LYS A 150 0.30 12.03 -27.43
N MET A 151 0.24 11.68 -26.13
CA MET A 151 -0.14 12.63 -25.09
C MET A 151 0.76 13.89 -25.09
N TRP A 152 2.08 13.70 -25.21
CA TRP A 152 3.02 14.82 -25.29
C TRP A 152 2.85 15.67 -26.55
N ARG A 153 2.55 15.04 -27.68
CA ARG A 153 2.24 15.73 -28.94
C ARG A 153 0.97 16.57 -28.81
N ASP A 154 -0.08 16.01 -28.22
CA ASP A 154 -1.35 16.71 -27.98
C ASP A 154 -1.13 17.93 -27.06
N LEU A 155 -0.33 17.77 -25.98
CA LEU A 155 0.02 18.89 -25.10
C LEU A 155 0.82 19.97 -25.82
N LYS A 156 1.80 19.60 -26.64
CA LYS A 156 2.56 20.53 -27.48
C LYS A 156 1.64 21.33 -28.39
N ASN A 157 0.73 20.66 -29.08
CA ASN A 157 -0.20 21.30 -29.99
C ASN A 157 -1.12 22.28 -29.25
N TYR A 158 -1.67 21.89 -28.10
CA TYR A 158 -2.53 22.76 -27.29
C TYR A 158 -1.77 23.98 -26.73
N ILE A 159 -0.51 23.81 -26.31
CA ILE A 159 0.34 24.92 -25.86
C ILE A 159 0.61 25.89 -27.02
N ARG A 160 0.95 25.38 -28.20
CA ARG A 160 1.18 26.20 -29.40
C ARG A 160 -0.06 27.01 -29.75
N GLN A 161 -1.24 26.38 -29.76
CA GLN A 161 -2.52 27.04 -30.03
C GLN A 161 -2.86 28.10 -28.96
N THR A 162 -2.56 27.83 -27.70
CA THR A 162 -2.96 28.71 -26.59
C THR A 162 -1.99 29.88 -26.35
N THR A 163 -0.71 29.72 -26.67
CA THR A 163 0.36 30.67 -26.27
C THR A 163 1.29 31.10 -27.41
N GLY A 164 1.16 30.53 -28.61
CA GLY A 164 2.09 30.75 -29.72
C GLY A 164 3.46 30.08 -29.55
N LYS A 165 3.81 29.61 -28.34
CA LYS A 165 5.11 29.00 -28.05
C LYS A 165 5.25 27.64 -28.74
N ASN A 166 6.36 27.46 -29.45
CA ASN A 166 6.72 26.20 -30.09
C ASN A 166 7.96 25.60 -29.43
N THR A 167 7.75 24.61 -28.57
CA THR A 167 8.84 23.82 -27.95
C THR A 167 8.52 22.33 -28.07
N SER A 168 9.55 21.52 -28.25
CA SER A 168 9.46 20.05 -28.23
C SER A 168 9.99 19.44 -26.93
N LYS A 169 10.65 20.23 -26.08
CA LYS A 169 11.26 19.74 -24.85
C LYS A 169 10.18 19.49 -23.79
N ARG A 170 10.02 18.23 -23.38
CA ARG A 170 9.03 17.80 -22.37
C ARG A 170 9.09 18.62 -21.08
N GLY A 171 10.29 18.94 -20.61
CA GLY A 171 10.49 19.77 -19.40
C GLY A 171 9.95 21.19 -19.53
N GLU A 172 10.06 21.80 -20.71
CA GLU A 172 9.53 23.14 -20.97
C GLU A 172 8.01 23.12 -21.15
N LEU A 173 7.48 22.16 -21.92
CA LEU A 173 6.04 21.92 -22.05
C LEU A 173 5.38 21.76 -20.66
N LYS A 174 6.04 21.02 -19.77
CA LYS A 174 5.61 20.86 -18.37
C LYS A 174 5.56 22.18 -17.63
N LYS A 175 6.65 22.97 -17.66
CA LYS A 175 6.72 24.27 -16.97
C LYS A 175 5.64 25.23 -17.49
N ILE A 176 5.40 25.27 -18.80
CA ILE A 176 4.36 26.11 -19.40
C ILE A 176 2.98 25.68 -18.90
N ALA A 177 2.68 24.38 -18.96
CA ALA A 177 1.40 23.85 -18.51
C ALA A 177 1.15 24.11 -17.03
N GLN A 178 2.16 23.95 -16.17
CA GLN A 178 2.03 24.18 -14.73
C GLN A 178 1.80 25.64 -14.36
N LYS A 179 2.38 26.58 -15.12
CA LYS A 179 2.22 28.02 -14.89
C LYS A 179 0.91 28.59 -15.45
N ASN A 180 0.26 27.89 -16.37
CA ASN A 180 -0.97 28.35 -17.02
C ASN A 180 -2.17 27.48 -16.61
N LYS A 181 -3.10 28.04 -15.84
CA LYS A 181 -4.29 27.33 -15.31
C LYS A 181 -5.13 26.67 -16.40
N LYS A 182 -5.35 27.33 -17.54
CA LYS A 182 -6.15 26.79 -18.66
C LYS A 182 -5.47 25.58 -19.29
N ILE A 183 -4.15 25.64 -19.50
CA ILE A 183 -3.36 24.53 -20.03
C ILE A 183 -3.29 23.39 -19.02
N LEU A 184 -3.13 23.70 -17.73
CA LEU A 184 -3.11 22.72 -16.66
C LEU A 184 -4.40 21.90 -16.60
N GLU A 185 -5.56 22.57 -16.63
CA GLU A 185 -6.86 21.89 -16.58
C GLU A 185 -7.14 21.07 -17.85
N TRP A 186 -6.70 21.56 -19.01
CA TRP A 186 -6.73 20.76 -20.24
C TRP A 186 -5.83 19.52 -20.11
N ALA A 187 -4.59 19.69 -19.66
CA ALA A 187 -3.61 18.62 -19.55
C ALA A 187 -4.05 17.54 -18.54
N LYS A 188 -4.67 17.94 -17.42
CA LYS A 188 -5.28 17.01 -16.46
C LYS A 188 -6.41 16.20 -17.11
N ARG A 189 -7.32 16.85 -17.84
CA ARG A 189 -8.44 16.16 -18.51
C ARG A 189 -7.95 15.20 -19.58
N ASN A 190 -7.04 15.65 -20.45
CA ASN A 190 -6.47 14.80 -21.49
C ASN A 190 -5.67 13.64 -20.89
N GLY A 191 -4.85 13.92 -19.88
CA GLY A 191 -4.06 12.92 -19.16
C GLY A 191 -4.88 11.79 -18.54
N LYS A 192 -6.08 12.08 -18.03
CA LYS A 192 -6.99 11.06 -17.47
C LYS A 192 -7.37 9.99 -18.48
N ILE A 193 -7.51 10.33 -19.77
CA ILE A 193 -7.86 9.38 -20.83
C ILE A 193 -6.76 8.32 -20.95
N PHE A 194 -5.50 8.75 -21.01
CA PHE A 194 -4.36 7.84 -21.12
C PHE A 194 -4.13 7.06 -19.82
N GLN A 195 -4.38 7.68 -18.68
CA GLN A 195 -4.33 7.04 -17.37
C GLN A 195 -5.33 5.88 -17.27
N ALA A 196 -6.59 6.10 -17.69
CA ALA A 196 -7.63 5.08 -17.73
C ALA A 196 -7.25 3.90 -18.63
N ARG A 197 -6.68 4.19 -19.80
CA ARG A 197 -6.18 3.16 -20.73
C ARG A 197 -5.08 2.32 -20.10
N LEU A 198 -4.09 2.98 -19.49
CA LEU A 198 -2.97 2.28 -18.87
C LEU A 198 -3.40 1.43 -17.66
N ASN A 199 -4.34 1.92 -16.85
CA ASN A 199 -4.95 1.12 -15.78
C ASN A 199 -5.66 -0.11 -16.32
N SER A 200 -6.39 0.02 -17.42
CA SER A 200 -7.11 -1.10 -18.04
C SER A 200 -6.12 -2.16 -18.54
N VAL A 201 -5.04 -1.75 -19.20
CA VAL A 201 -3.96 -2.66 -19.64
C VAL A 201 -3.33 -3.37 -18.44
N CYS A 202 -2.94 -2.64 -17.39
CA CYS A 202 -2.34 -3.26 -16.20
C CYS A 202 -3.30 -4.22 -15.48
N LEU A 203 -4.59 -3.86 -15.39
CA LEU A 203 -5.63 -4.69 -14.79
C LEU A 203 -5.79 -6.01 -15.56
N GLU A 204 -5.92 -5.93 -16.87
CA GLU A 204 -6.05 -7.10 -17.75
C GLU A 204 -4.80 -7.99 -17.65
N LYS A 205 -3.61 -7.40 -17.80
CA LYS A 205 -2.33 -8.11 -17.69
C LYS A 205 -2.15 -8.77 -16.33
N PHE A 206 -2.52 -8.10 -15.23
CA PHE A 206 -2.45 -8.71 -13.90
C PHE A 206 -3.41 -9.90 -13.77
N ASN A 207 -4.64 -9.77 -14.28
CA ASN A 207 -5.63 -10.84 -14.18
C ASN A 207 -5.29 -12.05 -15.03
N SER A 208 -4.60 -11.85 -16.16
CA SER A 208 -4.09 -12.93 -17.02
C SER A 208 -2.87 -13.66 -16.43
N LEU A 209 -2.23 -13.13 -15.39
CA LEU A 209 -1.09 -13.81 -14.76
C LEU A 209 -1.52 -15.13 -14.11
N PRO A 210 -0.72 -16.21 -14.23
CA PRO A 210 -0.86 -17.41 -13.42
C PRO A 210 -0.78 -17.09 -11.91
N PRO A 211 -1.36 -17.94 -11.03
CA PRO A 211 -1.38 -17.70 -9.58
C PRO A 211 0.00 -17.42 -8.96
N LYS A 212 1.04 -18.12 -9.41
CA LYS A 212 2.43 -17.91 -8.95
C LYS A 212 2.93 -16.49 -9.29
N GLN A 213 2.76 -16.06 -10.53
CA GLN A 213 3.18 -14.72 -10.98
C GLN A 213 2.38 -13.59 -10.32
N LYS A 214 1.11 -13.83 -9.94
CA LYS A 214 0.34 -12.85 -9.14
C LYS A 214 0.98 -12.60 -7.78
N ARG A 215 1.47 -13.63 -7.08
CA ARG A 215 2.22 -13.47 -5.82
C ARG A 215 3.58 -12.82 -6.05
N GLU A 216 4.30 -13.21 -7.09
CA GLU A 216 5.56 -12.54 -7.47
C GLU A 216 5.34 -11.05 -7.74
N PHE A 217 4.22 -10.68 -8.36
CA PHE A 217 3.81 -9.29 -8.49
C PHE A 217 3.57 -8.65 -7.11
N LEU A 218 2.84 -9.32 -6.20
CA LEU A 218 2.67 -8.81 -4.83
C LEU A 218 4.02 -8.54 -4.14
N ASN A 219 5.02 -9.42 -4.32
CA ASN A 219 6.36 -9.22 -3.77
C ASN A 219 7.10 -8.06 -4.44
N PHE A 220 7.02 -7.98 -5.76
CA PHE A 220 7.60 -6.90 -6.53
C PHE A 220 7.05 -5.54 -6.08
N ILE A 221 5.75 -5.47 -5.78
CA ILE A 221 5.11 -4.25 -5.33
C ILE A 221 5.41 -3.97 -3.84
N THR A 222 5.59 -4.97 -2.99
CA THR A 222 5.98 -4.77 -1.57
C THR A 222 7.50 -4.63 -1.35
N ASP A 223 8.34 -4.94 -2.34
CA ASP A 223 9.82 -5.01 -2.20
C ASP A 223 10.30 -5.92 -1.06
N CYS A 224 9.49 -6.90 -0.68
CA CYS A 224 9.79 -7.73 0.47
C CYS A 224 10.54 -8.99 0.06
N HIS A 225 11.80 -9.07 0.47
CA HIS A 225 12.65 -10.26 0.34
C HIS A 225 12.79 -11.02 1.67
N ASP A 226 12.10 -10.56 2.72
CA ASP A 226 12.20 -11.12 4.06
C ASP A 226 11.46 -12.46 4.15
N GLU A 227 12.21 -13.53 4.41
CA GLU A 227 11.68 -14.87 4.56
C GLU A 227 10.90 -15.14 5.84
N ASP A 228 10.89 -14.20 6.77
CA ASP A 228 10.18 -14.33 8.03
C ASP A 228 9.00 -13.38 8.15
N LEU A 229 8.76 -12.53 7.14
CA LEU A 229 7.69 -11.55 7.13
C LEU A 229 6.34 -12.14 6.67
N TYR A 230 5.35 -12.00 7.53
CA TYR A 230 3.94 -12.15 7.20
C TYR A 230 3.31 -10.78 7.01
N VAL A 231 2.56 -10.61 5.92
CA VAL A 231 1.77 -9.40 5.68
C VAL A 231 0.32 -9.69 6.08
N VAL A 232 -0.19 -8.88 6.99
CA VAL A 232 -1.52 -8.99 7.60
C VAL A 232 -2.30 -7.73 7.31
N ILE A 233 -3.38 -7.86 6.55
CA ILE A 233 -4.24 -6.74 6.15
C ILE A 233 -5.66 -7.06 6.59
N VAL A 234 -6.23 -6.19 7.42
CA VAL A 234 -7.58 -6.39 7.97
C VAL A 234 -8.47 -5.18 7.77
N ASN A 235 -9.63 -5.41 7.17
CA ASN A 235 -10.66 -4.40 6.98
C ASN A 235 -12.05 -4.91 7.34
N ASN A 236 -13.07 -4.09 7.06
CA ASN A 236 -14.47 -4.45 7.25
C ASN A 236 -14.87 -5.73 6.49
N SER A 237 -14.20 -6.08 5.39
CA SER A 237 -14.53 -7.27 4.58
C SER A 237 -13.87 -8.56 5.08
N GLY A 238 -12.81 -8.47 5.89
CA GLY A 238 -12.11 -9.64 6.42
C GLY A 238 -10.61 -9.42 6.64
N VAL A 239 -9.89 -10.54 6.76
CA VAL A 239 -8.45 -10.62 7.04
C VAL A 239 -7.72 -11.35 5.92
N ALA A 240 -6.79 -10.66 5.26
CA ALA A 240 -5.87 -11.24 4.29
C ALA A 240 -4.51 -11.42 4.95
N ILE A 241 -4.01 -12.66 5.01
CA ILE A 241 -2.67 -12.97 5.50
C ILE A 241 -1.93 -13.75 4.43
N TYR A 242 -0.73 -13.30 4.11
CA TYR A 242 0.15 -14.03 3.21
C TYR A 242 1.61 -13.74 3.53
N LYS A 243 2.49 -14.60 3.03
CA LYS A 243 3.93 -14.47 3.17
C LYS A 243 4.51 -14.08 1.81
N PRO A 244 5.18 -12.91 1.66
CA PRO A 244 5.65 -12.45 0.36
C PRO A 244 6.56 -13.49 -0.31
N VAL A 245 7.64 -13.89 0.35
CA VAL A 245 8.64 -14.81 -0.22
C VAL A 245 8.14 -16.23 -0.49
N ASP A 246 6.93 -16.60 -0.06
CA ASP A 246 6.46 -17.97 -0.19
C ASP A 246 6.14 -18.29 -1.66
N LYS A 247 7.09 -18.98 -2.30
CA LYS A 247 7.02 -19.42 -3.70
C LYS A 247 6.16 -20.67 -3.87
N THR A 248 5.81 -21.35 -2.78
CA THR A 248 4.94 -22.52 -2.82
C THR A 248 3.49 -22.04 -2.78
N ALA A 249 2.82 -22.12 -3.93
CA ALA A 249 1.42 -21.77 -3.99
C ALA A 249 0.64 -22.68 -3.04
N LYS A 250 0.07 -22.15 -1.95
CA LYS A 250 -1.15 -22.76 -1.40
C LYS A 250 -2.20 -22.64 -2.50
N PRO A 251 -2.71 -23.75 -3.08
CA PRO A 251 -3.62 -23.72 -4.24
C PRO A 251 -4.94 -22.95 -4.01
N LYS A 252 -5.21 -22.55 -2.77
CA LYS A 252 -6.50 -22.02 -2.32
C LYS A 252 -6.64 -20.50 -2.39
N ASP A 253 -5.55 -19.72 -2.50
CA ASP A 253 -5.71 -18.25 -2.50
C ASP A 253 -6.15 -17.72 -3.87
N ARG A 254 -7.35 -17.13 -3.89
CA ARG A 254 -7.89 -16.47 -5.08
C ARG A 254 -7.42 -15.02 -5.13
N ILE A 255 -6.37 -14.76 -5.92
CA ILE A 255 -5.85 -13.41 -6.17
C ILE A 255 -6.41 -12.88 -7.50
N ILE A 256 -7.20 -11.81 -7.43
CA ILE A 256 -7.81 -11.15 -8.60
C ILE A 256 -7.76 -9.64 -8.44
N ALA A 257 -7.66 -8.91 -9.54
CA ALA A 257 -7.82 -7.47 -9.55
C ALA A 257 -9.18 -7.09 -10.13
N LYS A 258 -9.81 -6.05 -9.59
CA LYS A 258 -11.03 -5.44 -10.14
C LYS A 258 -10.85 -3.94 -10.24
N LYS A 259 -11.45 -3.33 -11.26
CA LYS A 259 -11.59 -1.88 -11.32
C LYS A 259 -12.35 -1.40 -10.08
N GLU A 260 -11.92 -0.29 -9.49
CA GLU A 260 -12.67 0.34 -8.42
C GLU A 260 -13.94 0.99 -8.99
N ASN A 261 -15.07 0.80 -8.32
CA ASN A 261 -16.35 1.38 -8.74
C ASN A 261 -16.19 2.91 -8.95
N GLY A 262 -16.48 3.37 -10.18
CA GLY A 262 -16.42 4.79 -10.55
C GLY A 262 -15.02 5.40 -10.67
N SER A 263 -13.94 4.61 -10.60
CA SER A 263 -12.57 5.12 -10.65
C SER A 263 -11.84 4.69 -11.93
N ASP A 264 -11.48 5.68 -12.75
CA ASP A 264 -10.60 5.50 -13.92
C ASP A 264 -9.10 5.59 -13.56
N VAL A 265 -8.78 5.75 -12.27
CA VAL A 265 -7.44 6.08 -11.80
C VAL A 265 -6.76 4.93 -11.05
N GLY A 266 -7.38 3.75 -10.96
CA GLY A 266 -6.74 2.58 -10.38
C GLY A 266 -7.60 1.31 -10.38
N TYR A 267 -7.04 0.25 -9.82
CA TYR A 267 -7.71 -1.03 -9.57
C TYR A 267 -7.33 -1.57 -8.19
N THR A 268 -8.18 -2.44 -7.65
CA THR A 268 -7.97 -3.11 -6.38
C THR A 268 -7.62 -4.58 -6.62
N ILE A 269 -6.54 -5.05 -6.03
CA ILE A 269 -6.21 -6.46 -5.89
C ILE A 269 -6.88 -7.00 -4.63
N TYR A 270 -7.62 -8.08 -4.81
CA TYR A 270 -8.30 -8.84 -3.79
C TYR A 270 -7.57 -10.16 -3.58
N ILE A 271 -7.37 -10.54 -2.32
CA ILE A 271 -6.93 -11.87 -1.91
C ILE A 271 -8.12 -12.51 -1.19
N ASN A 272 -8.63 -13.63 -1.70
CA ASN A 272 -9.78 -14.33 -1.11
C ASN A 272 -11.01 -13.43 -0.91
N LYS A 273 -11.32 -12.60 -1.91
CA LYS A 273 -12.40 -11.59 -1.91
C LYS A 273 -12.19 -10.41 -0.95
N ILE A 274 -11.08 -10.35 -0.22
CA ILE A 274 -10.75 -9.26 0.68
C ILE A 274 -9.93 -8.24 -0.10
N PRO A 275 -10.31 -6.95 -0.15
CA PRO A 275 -9.51 -5.94 -0.83
C PRO A 275 -8.22 -5.73 -0.03
N THR A 276 -7.08 -5.83 -0.71
CA THR A 276 -5.76 -5.88 -0.04
C THR A 276 -4.84 -4.79 -0.54
N TYR A 277 -4.77 -4.60 -1.86
CA TYR A 277 -3.97 -3.56 -2.48
C TYR A 277 -4.80 -2.74 -3.43
N ARG A 278 -4.58 -1.43 -3.45
CA ARG A 278 -5.03 -0.54 -4.50
C ARG A 278 -3.83 -0.16 -5.34
N ALA A 279 -3.81 -0.54 -6.61
CA ALA A 279 -2.88 0.01 -7.56
C ALA A 279 -3.53 1.26 -8.18
N GLN A 280 -3.08 2.45 -7.78
CA GLN A 280 -3.48 3.66 -8.49
C GLN A 280 -2.38 4.17 -9.38
N THR A 281 -2.80 4.77 -10.48
CA THR A 281 -1.99 5.72 -11.22
C THR A 281 -2.17 7.11 -10.69
N ASN A 282 -1.12 7.91 -10.71
CA ASN A 282 -1.23 9.30 -10.32
C ASN A 282 -0.53 10.23 -11.32
N ASN A 283 -1.05 11.46 -11.38
CA ASN A 283 -0.51 12.57 -12.13
C ASN A 283 0.54 13.32 -11.27
N THR A 284 1.71 12.70 -11.02
CA THR A 284 2.75 13.33 -10.19
C THR A 284 3.46 14.51 -10.86
N ASN A 285 3.17 14.78 -12.14
CA ASN A 285 3.78 15.88 -12.91
C ASN A 285 2.79 16.96 -13.36
N GLY A 286 1.50 16.84 -13.03
CA GLY A 286 0.46 17.84 -13.31
C GLY A 286 -0.08 17.87 -14.74
N ILE A 287 0.55 17.20 -15.70
CA ILE A 287 0.30 17.36 -17.14
C ILE A 287 -0.30 16.14 -17.84
N GLY A 288 -0.64 15.09 -17.08
CA GLY A 288 -1.05 13.80 -17.64
C GLY A 288 0.16 12.89 -17.85
N ILE A 289 -0.03 11.61 -17.50
CA ILE A 289 0.97 10.52 -17.43
C ILE A 289 2.35 11.01 -16.93
N SER A 290 2.51 10.98 -15.62
CA SER A 290 3.85 10.78 -15.08
C SER A 290 4.25 9.32 -15.33
N ALA A 291 5.55 9.05 -15.46
CA ALA A 291 6.05 7.70 -15.23
C ALA A 291 5.39 7.22 -13.94
N PHE A 292 4.59 6.16 -14.03
CA PHE A 292 3.71 5.68 -12.96
C PHE A 292 4.35 5.93 -11.59
N CYS A 293 3.59 6.52 -10.68
CA CYS A 293 3.63 6.00 -9.33
C CYS A 293 2.43 5.08 -9.32
N GLN A 294 2.64 3.78 -9.57
CA GLN A 294 1.75 2.81 -8.99
C GLN A 294 1.88 3.03 -7.50
N ARG A 295 0.98 3.82 -6.93
CA ARG A 295 0.87 3.94 -5.49
C ARG A 295 0.09 2.73 -5.10
N ILE A 296 0.77 1.75 -4.54
CA ILE A 296 0.10 0.64 -3.88
C ILE A 296 -0.43 1.25 -2.61
N PHE A 297 -1.73 1.50 -2.55
CA PHE A 297 -2.34 1.78 -1.27
C PHE A 297 -2.67 0.45 -0.62
N LEU A 298 -2.26 0.29 0.63
CA LEU A 298 -2.82 -0.74 1.47
C LEU A 298 -4.28 -0.31 1.66
N ILE A 299 -5.20 -1.02 0.98
CA ILE A 299 -6.64 -0.81 1.16
C ILE A 299 -6.95 -1.33 2.51
#